data_AF-A0A2B4RK26-F1
#
_entry.id   AF-A0A2B4RK26-F1
#
_cell.length_a   1.000
_cell.length_b   1.000
_cell.length_c   1.000
_cell.angle_alpha   90.00
_cell.angle_beta   90.00
_cell.angle_gamma   90.00
#
_symmetry.space_group_name_H-M   'P 1'
#
loop_
_entity.id
_entity.type
_entity.pdbx_description
1 polymer ?
#
loop_
_entity_poly.entity_id
_entity_poly.type
_entity_poly.pdbx_seq_one_letter_code
_entity_poly.pdbx_strand_id
1 'polypeptide(L)'
;MKGILTNKTAIEGWIVEKADRHRPNGEFFRYPYNLGWKENFKQVITLWQDYVGDGIMWPVIEGCDQFTLTKEQLEQKKLKRERTICCSVVKSYNGSVIAWREGLRTCISTPWTDEPRIKVETGDVILVTRWRKWWLYGEKSPHRLSVVEITDEALSKEKGWFPRHCVVRIDEEESAAKKDQ
;
A
#
# COMPACT_ATOMS: atom_id res chain seq x y z
N MET A 1 10.26 20.55 16.14
CA MET A 1 10.49 20.25 17.57
C MET A 1 9.78 19.00 18.08
N LYS A 2 8.48 18.77 17.80
CA LYS A 2 7.77 17.56 18.28
C LYS A 2 8.48 16.23 17.96
N GLY A 3 9.03 16.07 16.74
CA GLY A 3 9.75 14.85 16.34
C GLY A 3 10.99 14.53 17.18
N ILE A 4 11.75 15.55 17.60
CA ILE A 4 12.96 15.38 18.44
C ILE A 4 12.56 14.89 19.84
N LEU A 5 11.49 15.45 20.41
CA LEU A 5 11.02 15.06 21.75
C LEU A 5 10.56 13.60 21.81
N THR A 6 10.05 13.05 20.70
CA THR A 6 9.56 11.67 20.60
C THR A 6 10.51 10.73 19.88
N ASN A 7 11.69 11.23 19.47
CA ASN A 7 12.65 10.54 18.61
C ASN A 7 11.98 9.85 17.41
N LYS A 8 11.22 10.64 16.63
CA LYS A 8 10.39 10.14 15.55
C LYS A 8 10.54 11.00 14.30
N THR A 9 11.01 10.39 13.23
CA THR A 9 11.04 10.96 11.88
C THR A 9 9.63 11.08 11.31
N ALA A 10 9.47 11.82 10.21
CA ALA A 10 8.17 11.95 9.54
C ALA A 10 7.64 10.59 9.04
N ILE A 11 8.53 9.73 8.51
CA ILE A 11 8.19 8.40 8.01
C ILE A 11 7.75 7.49 9.16
N GLU A 12 8.47 7.50 10.28
CA GLU A 12 8.10 6.76 11.49
C GLU A 12 6.78 7.27 12.09
N GLY A 13 6.56 8.59 12.04
CA GLY A 13 5.28 9.23 12.35
C GLY A 13 4.13 8.56 11.62
N TRP A 14 4.25 8.48 10.30
CA TRP A 14 3.26 7.85 9.43
C TRP A 14 3.08 6.35 9.69
N ILE A 15 4.16 5.62 10.04
CA ILE A 15 4.07 4.19 10.38
C ILE A 15 3.29 3.99 11.66
N VAL A 16 3.59 4.77 12.71
CA VAL A 16 2.91 4.69 14.01
C VAL A 16 1.44 5.08 13.89
N GLU A 17 1.13 6.13 13.13
CA GLU A 17 -0.27 6.53 12.88
C GLU A 17 -1.08 5.42 12.20
N LYS A 18 -0.47 4.69 11.25
CA LYS A 18 -1.12 3.51 10.65
C LYS A 18 -1.26 2.35 11.64
N ALA A 19 -0.30 2.19 12.55
CA ALA A 19 -0.27 1.11 13.53
C ALA A 19 -1.36 1.26 14.61
N ASP A 20 -1.80 2.50 14.87
CA ASP A 20 -2.85 2.86 15.84
C ASP A 20 -4.27 2.51 15.36
N ARG A 21 -4.43 2.08 14.11
CA ARG A 21 -5.72 1.61 13.59
C ARG A 21 -6.12 0.32 14.29
N HIS A 22 -7.43 0.17 14.53
CA HIS A 22 -7.99 -1.01 15.19
C HIS A 22 -7.52 -2.32 14.53
N ARG A 23 -6.85 -3.17 15.32
CA ARG A 23 -6.41 -4.51 14.91
C ARG A 23 -7.44 -5.54 15.35
N PRO A 24 -7.62 -6.64 14.59
CA PRO A 24 -8.47 -7.74 15.01
C PRO A 24 -8.11 -8.31 16.38
N ASN A 25 -6.82 -8.29 16.72
CA ASN A 25 -6.28 -8.86 17.96
C ASN A 25 -6.29 -7.88 19.15
N GLY A 26 -6.65 -6.60 18.94
CA GLY A 26 -6.65 -5.57 19.99
C GLY A 26 -5.27 -5.13 20.51
N GLU A 27 -4.18 -5.64 19.95
CA GLU A 27 -2.82 -5.29 20.36
C GLU A 27 -2.44 -3.86 19.93
N PHE A 28 -1.79 -3.11 20.84
CA PHE A 28 -1.28 -1.77 20.57
C PHE A 28 0.21 -1.83 20.23
N PHE A 29 0.60 -1.15 19.14
CA PHE A 29 2.00 -1.02 18.76
C PHE A 29 2.73 -0.04 19.67
N ARG A 30 3.77 -0.53 20.35
CA ARG A 30 4.68 0.30 21.15
C ARG A 30 5.86 0.75 20.28
N TYR A 31 6.04 2.07 20.17
CA TYR A 31 7.13 2.64 19.37
C TYR A 31 8.50 2.48 20.07
N PRO A 32 9.50 1.85 19.43
CA PRO A 32 10.71 1.38 20.10
C PRO A 32 11.72 2.48 20.45
N TYR A 33 11.76 3.59 19.69
CA TYR A 33 12.83 4.59 19.80
C TYR A 33 12.52 5.77 20.73
N ASN A 34 11.34 5.78 21.36
CA ASN A 34 11.00 6.83 22.32
C ASN A 34 11.54 6.49 23.72
N LEU A 35 12.78 6.90 24.00
CA LEU A 35 13.46 6.70 25.29
C LEU A 35 13.06 7.71 26.37
N GLY A 36 12.18 8.65 26.03
CA GLY A 36 11.80 9.79 26.87
C GLY A 36 12.47 11.08 26.45
N TRP A 37 11.81 12.22 26.74
CA TRP A 37 12.17 13.52 26.16
C TRP A 37 13.62 13.96 26.44
N LYS A 38 14.17 13.65 27.63
CA LYS A 38 15.56 14.00 27.98
C LYS A 38 16.56 13.21 27.16
N GLU A 39 16.35 11.89 27.05
CA GLU A 39 17.30 11.00 26.39
C GLU A 39 17.22 11.15 24.87
N ASN A 40 16.01 11.33 24.33
CA ASN A 40 15.80 11.66 22.92
C ASN A 40 16.49 12.97 22.51
N PHE A 41 16.51 13.98 23.40
CA PHE A 41 17.15 15.26 23.12
C PHE A 41 18.68 15.16 23.10
N LYS A 42 19.27 14.35 23.99
CA LYS A 42 20.72 14.08 24.00
C LYS A 42 21.23 13.41 22.72
N GLN A 43 20.39 12.63 22.03
CA GLN A 43 20.77 12.01 20.76
C GLN A 43 20.95 13.01 19.62
N VAL A 44 20.30 14.18 19.70
CA VAL A 44 20.28 15.18 18.61
C VAL A 44 21.16 16.39 18.93
N ILE A 45 21.27 16.78 20.20
CA ILE A 45 22.10 17.91 20.61
C ILE A 45 23.37 17.40 21.26
N THR A 46 24.40 17.21 20.44
CA THR A 46 25.76 16.94 20.88
C THR A 46 26.61 18.21 20.71
N LEU A 47 27.22 18.66 21.82
CA LEU A 47 28.09 19.86 21.83
C LEU A 47 29.40 19.66 21.07
N TRP A 48 29.84 18.40 20.97
CA TRP A 48 31.05 17.96 20.29
C TRP A 48 30.61 16.94 19.25
N GLN A 49 31.27 16.90 18.10
CA GLN A 49 30.88 16.20 16.86
C GLN A 49 30.85 14.65 16.97
N ASP A 50 30.66 14.13 18.19
CA ASP A 50 30.51 12.73 18.53
C ASP A 50 29.02 12.37 18.43
N TYR A 51 28.65 11.74 17.33
CA TYR A 51 27.32 11.15 17.18
C TYR A 51 27.17 10.00 18.16
N VAL A 52 26.01 9.91 18.83
CA VAL A 52 25.71 8.81 19.74
C VAL A 52 25.28 7.60 18.93
N GLY A 53 26.14 6.57 18.83
CA GLY A 53 25.84 5.28 18.20
C GLY A 53 26.82 4.88 17.11
N ASP A 54 26.70 3.63 16.65
CA ASP A 54 27.52 3.05 15.56
C ASP A 54 26.87 3.22 14.17
N GLY A 55 25.70 3.87 14.11
CA GLY A 55 24.91 4.10 12.89
C GLY A 55 24.14 2.87 12.39
N ILE A 56 24.26 1.73 13.06
CA ILE A 56 23.61 0.47 12.70
C ILE A 56 22.58 0.11 13.76
N MET A 57 22.98 0.21 15.03
CA MET A 57 22.20 -0.17 16.19
C MET A 57 21.70 1.08 16.90
N TRP A 58 20.40 1.13 17.15
CA TRP A 58 19.76 2.26 17.79
C TRP A 58 19.33 1.87 19.20
N PRO A 59 19.43 2.77 20.20
CA PRO A 59 18.91 2.49 21.52
C PRO A 59 17.38 2.30 21.46
N VAL A 60 16.90 1.21 22.04
CA VAL A 60 15.47 0.84 22.08
C VAL A 60 15.00 0.73 23.53
N ILE A 61 13.72 0.99 23.77
CA ILE A 61 13.10 0.79 25.08
C ILE A 61 13.06 -0.69 25.47
N GLU A 62 12.98 -0.95 26.78
CA GLU A 62 12.83 -2.31 27.31
C GLU A 62 11.56 -3.00 26.76
N GLY A 63 11.71 -4.26 26.34
CA GLY A 63 10.66 -5.04 25.71
C GLY A 63 10.51 -4.86 24.19
N CYS A 64 11.31 -3.98 23.58
CA CYS A 64 11.43 -3.87 22.12
C CYS A 64 12.78 -4.40 21.63
N ASP A 65 12.81 -4.86 20.38
CA ASP A 65 14.05 -5.23 19.68
C ASP A 65 14.39 -4.20 18.58
N GLN A 66 15.58 -4.33 18.00
CA GLN A 66 16.05 -3.48 16.90
C GLN A 66 15.15 -3.52 15.65
N PHE A 67 14.37 -4.59 15.49
CA PHE A 67 13.57 -4.84 14.30
C PHE A 67 12.08 -4.63 14.55
N THR A 68 11.68 -4.05 15.69
CA THR A 68 10.28 -3.97 16.11
C THR A 68 9.47 -3.14 15.13
N LEU A 69 10.04 -2.03 14.66
CA LEU A 69 9.44 -1.21 13.61
C LEU A 69 9.37 -1.95 12.27
N THR A 70 10.39 -2.73 11.93
CA THR A 70 10.44 -3.51 10.68
C THR A 70 9.40 -4.63 10.68
N LYS A 71 9.26 -5.35 11.79
CA LYS A 71 8.22 -6.37 11.99
C LYS A 71 6.82 -5.76 11.83
N GLU A 72 6.61 -4.58 12.41
CA GLU A 72 5.36 -3.83 12.24
C GLU A 72 5.11 -3.44 10.76
N GLN A 73 6.12 -2.96 10.04
CA GLN A 73 5.99 -2.67 8.61
C GLN A 73 5.65 -3.92 7.78
N LEU A 74 6.21 -5.08 8.10
CA LEU A 74 5.89 -6.35 7.44
C LEU A 74 4.43 -6.73 7.67
N GLU A 75 3.93 -6.61 8.91
CA GLU A 75 2.54 -6.87 9.23
C GLU A 75 1.61 -5.89 8.49
N GLN A 76 1.94 -4.59 8.46
CA GLN A 76 1.17 -3.60 7.68
C GLN A 76 1.14 -3.94 6.18
N LYS A 77 2.26 -4.44 5.61
CA LYS A 77 2.32 -4.90 4.22
C LYS A 77 1.46 -6.14 4.00
N LYS A 78 1.47 -7.09 4.95
CA LYS A 78 0.65 -8.30 4.92
C LYS A 78 -0.84 -7.96 4.97
N LEU A 79 -1.28 -7.16 5.93
CA LEU A 79 -2.67 -6.69 6.03
C LEU A 79 -3.12 -5.93 4.78
N LYS A 80 -2.24 -5.11 4.19
CA LYS A 80 -2.52 -4.44 2.92
C LYS A 80 -2.70 -5.44 1.78
N ARG A 81 -1.89 -6.51 1.75
CA ARG A 81 -1.98 -7.57 0.74
C ARG A 81 -3.27 -8.38 0.89
N GLU A 82 -3.64 -8.75 2.11
CA GLU A 82 -4.88 -9.50 2.41
C GLU A 82 -6.15 -8.74 2.02
N ARG A 83 -6.13 -7.41 2.07
CA ARG A 83 -7.25 -6.55 1.63
C ARG A 83 -7.35 -6.39 0.11
N THR A 84 -6.48 -7.02 -0.66
CA THR A 84 -6.50 -6.96 -2.12
C THR A 84 -7.62 -7.84 -2.63
N ILE A 85 -8.43 -7.34 -3.56
CA ILE A 85 -9.55 -8.09 -4.13
C ILE A 85 -9.22 -8.46 -5.56
N CYS A 86 -9.46 -9.72 -5.92
CA CYS A 86 -9.34 -10.22 -7.28
C CYS A 86 -10.60 -9.87 -8.09
N CYS A 87 -10.42 -9.19 -9.21
CA CYS A 87 -11.51 -8.86 -10.12
C CYS A 87 -11.18 -9.34 -11.54
N SER A 88 -12.19 -9.86 -12.24
CA SER A 88 -12.14 -10.20 -13.66
C SER A 88 -12.52 -8.97 -14.50
N VAL A 89 -11.87 -8.78 -15.65
CA VAL A 89 -12.20 -7.70 -16.58
C VAL A 89 -13.29 -8.15 -17.55
N VAL A 90 -14.45 -7.49 -17.47
CA VAL A 90 -15.62 -7.70 -18.34
C VAL A 90 -15.69 -6.71 -19.49
N LYS A 91 -15.03 -5.54 -19.37
CA LYS A 91 -14.97 -4.51 -20.42
C LYS A 91 -13.56 -3.95 -20.53
N SER A 92 -13.05 -3.89 -21.76
CA SER A 92 -11.72 -3.34 -22.04
C SER A 92 -11.65 -1.83 -21.80
N TYR A 93 -10.48 -1.37 -21.41
CA TYR A 93 -10.16 0.05 -21.21
C TYR A 93 -8.76 0.34 -21.74
N ASN A 94 -8.62 1.45 -22.47
CA ASN A 94 -7.39 1.78 -23.17
C ASN A 94 -6.29 2.43 -22.31
N GLY A 95 -6.55 2.69 -21.02
CA GLY A 95 -5.58 3.39 -20.16
C GLY A 95 -5.55 4.91 -20.35
N SER A 96 -6.58 5.51 -20.95
CA SER A 96 -6.64 6.97 -21.11
C SER A 96 -6.67 7.72 -19.77
N VAL A 97 -6.21 8.96 -19.73
CA VAL A 97 -6.35 9.81 -18.54
C VAL A 97 -7.79 10.30 -18.42
N ILE A 98 -8.36 10.77 -19.54
CA ILE A 98 -9.73 11.28 -19.61
C ILE A 98 -10.65 10.18 -20.15
N ALA A 99 -11.43 9.57 -19.26
CA ALA A 99 -12.31 8.44 -19.58
C ALA A 99 -13.69 8.87 -20.12
N TRP A 100 -13.73 9.77 -21.10
CA TRP A 100 -14.99 10.29 -21.67
C TRP A 100 -15.89 9.18 -22.26
N ARG A 101 -15.29 8.15 -22.86
CA ARG A 101 -15.99 6.97 -23.41
C ARG A 101 -16.58 6.04 -22.35
N GLU A 102 -16.20 6.24 -21.10
CA GLU A 102 -16.59 5.43 -19.95
C GLU A 102 -17.71 6.10 -19.12
N GLY A 103 -18.31 7.15 -19.68
CA GLY A 103 -19.41 7.90 -19.12
C GLY A 103 -19.00 9.21 -18.45
N LEU A 104 -19.92 10.18 -18.46
CA LEU A 104 -19.69 11.52 -17.93
C LEU A 104 -19.25 11.52 -16.46
N ARG A 105 -19.84 10.65 -15.63
CA ARG A 105 -19.51 10.55 -14.20
C ARG A 105 -18.09 10.02 -13.98
N THR A 106 -17.67 9.02 -14.73
CA THR A 106 -16.29 8.48 -14.70
C THR A 106 -15.30 9.55 -15.14
N CYS A 107 -15.60 10.25 -16.24
CA CYS A 107 -14.77 11.31 -16.80
C CYS A 107 -14.56 12.49 -15.83
N ILE A 108 -15.63 13.04 -15.23
CA ILE A 108 -15.52 14.18 -14.29
C ILE A 108 -14.84 13.77 -12.98
N SER A 109 -14.95 12.51 -12.58
CA SER A 109 -14.34 12.00 -11.34
C SER A 109 -12.93 11.41 -11.51
N THR A 110 -12.28 11.70 -12.64
CA THR A 110 -10.92 11.24 -12.95
C THR A 110 -9.97 11.59 -11.80
N PRO A 111 -9.20 10.63 -11.27
CA PRO A 111 -8.17 10.91 -10.27
C PRO A 111 -7.07 11.79 -10.85
N TRP A 112 -7.05 13.08 -10.53
CA TRP A 112 -5.99 14.04 -10.91
C TRP A 112 -4.71 13.86 -10.07
N THR A 113 -4.25 12.62 -9.96
CA THR A 113 -3.03 12.24 -9.25
C THR A 113 -1.98 11.81 -10.28
N ASP A 114 -0.69 11.98 -9.96
CA ASP A 114 0.46 11.51 -10.78
C ASP A 114 0.59 9.97 -10.81
N GLU A 115 -0.52 9.28 -10.60
CA GLU A 115 -0.60 7.83 -10.53
C GLU A 115 -1.00 7.29 -11.91
N PRO A 116 -0.32 6.23 -12.40
CA PRO A 116 -0.46 5.74 -13.77
C PRO A 116 -1.88 5.23 -14.08
N ARG A 117 -2.16 5.09 -15.37
CA ARG A 117 -3.36 4.44 -15.90
C ARG A 117 -3.00 3.08 -16.48
N ILE A 118 -3.86 2.11 -16.27
CA ILE A 118 -3.63 0.74 -16.73
C ILE A 118 -4.59 0.42 -17.87
N LYS A 119 -4.05 -0.10 -18.98
CA LYS A 119 -4.85 -0.67 -20.07
C LYS A 119 -5.32 -2.06 -19.64
N VAL A 120 -6.61 -2.36 -19.74
CA VAL A 120 -7.18 -3.65 -19.34
C VAL A 120 -7.96 -4.27 -20.49
N GLU A 121 -7.85 -5.58 -20.66
CA GLU A 121 -8.53 -6.32 -21.72
C GLU A 121 -9.43 -7.41 -21.13
N THR A 122 -10.47 -7.79 -21.87
CA THR A 122 -11.44 -8.79 -21.40
C THR A 122 -10.77 -10.12 -21.11
N GLY A 123 -11.06 -10.69 -19.94
CA GLY A 123 -10.42 -11.92 -19.44
C GLY A 123 -9.13 -11.69 -18.66
N ASP A 124 -8.64 -10.46 -18.51
CA ASP A 124 -7.57 -10.16 -17.57
C ASP A 124 -8.09 -10.25 -16.12
N VAL A 125 -7.19 -10.62 -15.20
CA VAL A 125 -7.45 -10.61 -13.76
C VAL A 125 -6.63 -9.50 -13.12
N ILE A 126 -7.30 -8.65 -12.34
CA ILE A 126 -6.69 -7.50 -11.68
C ILE A 126 -6.81 -7.64 -10.17
N LEU A 127 -5.69 -7.41 -9.50
CA LEU A 127 -5.58 -7.33 -8.05
C LEU A 127 -5.81 -5.87 -7.61
N VAL A 128 -7.03 -5.57 -7.15
CA VAL A 128 -7.46 -4.22 -6.78
C VAL A 128 -7.09 -3.90 -5.34
N THR A 129 -6.39 -2.80 -5.13
CA THR A 129 -5.89 -2.37 -3.81
C THR A 129 -6.49 -1.04 -3.33
N ARG A 130 -6.99 -0.18 -4.22
CA ARG A 130 -7.66 1.09 -3.83
C ARG A 130 -8.93 1.31 -4.62
N TRP A 131 -9.86 2.02 -3.98
CA TRP A 131 -11.23 2.17 -4.43
C TRP A 131 -11.65 3.64 -4.37
N ARG A 132 -12.29 4.09 -5.43
CA ARG A 132 -13.09 5.31 -5.49
C ARG A 132 -14.45 4.94 -6.08
N LYS A 133 -15.39 5.89 -6.06
CA LYS A 133 -16.77 5.65 -6.54
C LYS A 133 -16.83 5.08 -7.96
N TRP A 134 -16.03 5.65 -8.88
CA TRP A 134 -16.03 5.31 -10.31
C TRP A 134 -14.71 4.74 -10.81
N TRP A 135 -13.68 4.67 -9.95
CA TRP A 135 -12.31 4.32 -10.33
C TRP A 135 -11.73 3.31 -9.35
N LEU A 136 -10.97 2.37 -9.87
CA LEU A 136 -10.24 1.37 -9.10
C LEU A 136 -8.76 1.44 -9.44
N TYR A 137 -7.91 1.15 -8.46
CA TYR A 137 -6.46 1.05 -8.65
C TYR A 137 -6.02 -0.36 -8.34
N GLY A 138 -5.29 -0.98 -9.26
CA GLY A 138 -4.82 -2.35 -9.10
C GLY A 138 -3.62 -2.66 -9.97
N GLU A 139 -3.18 -3.90 -9.87
CA GLU A 139 -2.12 -4.49 -10.69
C GLU A 139 -2.66 -5.69 -11.47
N LYS A 140 -2.20 -5.90 -12.70
CA LYS A 140 -2.52 -7.13 -13.46
C LYS A 140 -1.89 -8.34 -12.76
N SER A 141 -2.67 -9.42 -12.64
CA SER A 141 -2.17 -10.70 -12.15
C SER A 141 -1.18 -11.28 -13.16
N PRO A 142 -0.01 -11.79 -12.72
CA PRO A 142 0.98 -12.39 -13.61
C PRO A 142 0.52 -13.70 -14.22
N HIS A 143 -0.63 -14.26 -13.82
CA HIS A 143 -1.06 -15.60 -14.23
C HIS A 143 -1.32 -15.74 -15.75
N ARG A 144 -1.48 -14.63 -16.48
CA ARG A 144 -1.61 -14.58 -17.95
C ARG A 144 -0.34 -14.16 -18.70
N LEU A 145 0.71 -13.74 -18.00
CA LEU A 145 2.00 -13.47 -18.64
C LEU A 145 2.63 -14.84 -18.93
N SER A 146 2.59 -15.23 -20.20
CA SER A 146 3.29 -16.39 -20.74
C SER A 146 4.71 -16.46 -20.20
N VAL A 147 5.19 -17.68 -19.98
CA VAL A 147 6.52 -18.10 -19.53
C VAL A 147 7.61 -17.69 -20.54
N VAL A 148 7.69 -16.40 -20.88
CA VAL A 148 8.66 -15.85 -21.80
C VAL A 148 9.41 -14.77 -21.03
N GLU A 149 10.61 -15.17 -20.60
CA GLU A 149 11.74 -14.32 -20.23
C GLU A 149 11.51 -13.42 -19.00
N ILE A 150 11.79 -14.00 -17.84
CA ILE A 150 11.96 -13.27 -16.57
C ILE A 150 13.29 -12.51 -16.64
N THR A 151 13.26 -11.30 -17.19
CA THR A 151 14.18 -10.24 -16.81
C THR A 151 13.53 -9.40 -15.71
N ASP A 152 14.28 -8.98 -14.70
CA ASP A 152 13.79 -8.23 -13.52
C ASP A 152 13.04 -6.92 -13.90
N GLU A 153 13.22 -6.46 -15.13
CA GLU A 153 12.60 -5.27 -15.71
C GLU A 153 11.18 -5.51 -16.24
N ALA A 154 10.87 -6.74 -16.70
CA ALA A 154 9.54 -7.15 -17.19
C ALA A 154 8.56 -7.53 -16.07
N LEU A 155 9.06 -7.70 -14.84
CA LEU A 155 8.23 -7.84 -13.64
C LEU A 155 7.66 -6.50 -13.13
N SER A 156 7.79 -5.43 -13.93
CA SER A 156 7.01 -4.21 -13.79
C SER A 156 5.53 -4.57 -13.94
N LYS A 157 4.92 -4.99 -12.83
CA LYS A 157 3.48 -5.21 -12.74
C LYS A 157 2.81 -3.92 -13.19
N GLU A 158 2.20 -3.97 -14.38
CA GLU A 158 1.38 -2.89 -14.87
C GLU A 158 0.35 -2.59 -13.78
N LYS A 159 0.44 -1.38 -13.23
CA LYS A 159 -0.42 -0.91 -12.15
C LYS A 159 -0.98 0.43 -12.53
N GLY A 160 -2.21 0.70 -12.13
CA GLY A 160 -2.81 1.99 -12.45
C GLY A 160 -4.29 2.05 -12.14
N TRP A 161 -4.84 3.24 -12.38
CA TRP A 161 -6.27 3.47 -12.31
C TRP A 161 -6.99 3.04 -13.58
N PHE A 162 -8.18 2.48 -13.40
CA PHE A 162 -9.12 2.14 -14.45
C PHE A 162 -10.57 2.32 -13.95
N PRO A 163 -11.56 2.44 -14.85
CA PRO A 163 -12.96 2.60 -14.46
C PRO A 163 -13.52 1.38 -13.73
N ARG A 164 -14.34 1.62 -12.70
CA ARG A 164 -14.89 0.56 -11.85
C ARG A 164 -15.78 -0.43 -12.60
N HIS A 165 -16.61 0.03 -13.54
CA HIS A 165 -17.52 -0.85 -14.30
C HIS A 165 -16.81 -1.74 -15.32
N CYS A 166 -15.49 -1.59 -15.49
CA CYS A 166 -14.71 -2.49 -16.35
C CYS A 166 -14.52 -3.87 -15.75
N VAL A 167 -14.77 -4.04 -14.45
CA VAL A 167 -14.50 -5.28 -13.72
C VAL A 167 -15.66 -5.75 -12.85
N VAL A 168 -15.70 -7.06 -12.61
CA VAL A 168 -16.58 -7.71 -11.63
C VAL A 168 -15.70 -8.47 -10.64
N ARG A 169 -16.15 -8.64 -9.39
CA ARG A 169 -15.40 -9.45 -8.41
C ARG A 169 -15.56 -10.92 -8.76
N ILE A 170 -14.48 -11.69 -8.70
CA ILE A 170 -14.52 -13.11 -9.06
C ILE A 170 -15.48 -13.89 -8.14
N ASP A 171 -15.55 -13.53 -6.85
CA ASP A 171 -16.51 -14.12 -5.90
C ASP A 171 -17.98 -13.90 -6.33
N GLU A 172 -18.27 -12.76 -6.99
CA GLU A 172 -19.61 -12.44 -7.50
C GLU A 172 -19.94 -13.26 -8.75
N GLU A 173 -18.95 -13.53 -9.63
CA GLU A 173 -19.13 -14.37 -10.81
C GLU A 173 -19.48 -15.82 -10.45
N GLU A 174 -18.78 -16.41 -9.47
CA GLU A 174 -19.09 -17.77 -9.01
C GLU A 174 -20.50 -17.88 -8.42
N SER A 175 -20.97 -16.82 -7.76
CA SER A 175 -22.31 -16.75 -7.17
C SER A 175 -23.41 -16.51 -8.21
N ALA A 176 -23.11 -15.79 -9.29
CA ALA A 176 -24.04 -15.56 -10.40
C ALA A 176 -24.17 -16.82 -11.27
N ALA A 177 -23.06 -17.48 -11.60
CA ALA A 177 -23.06 -18.71 -12.39
C ALA A 177 -23.84 -19.86 -11.73
N LYS A 178 -23.88 -19.90 -10.39
CA LYS A 178 -24.67 -20.89 -9.62
C LYS A 178 -26.18 -20.62 -9.60
N LYS A 179 -26.65 -19.43 -9.98
CA LYS A 179 -28.09 -19.10 -10.03
C LYS A 179 -28.75 -19.43 -11.36
N ASP A 180 -27.95 -19.61 -12.40
CA ASP A 180 -28.42 -19.89 -13.77
C ASP A 180 -28.42 -21.40 -14.09
N GLN A 181 -28.23 -22.26 -13.08
CA GLN A 181 -28.20 -23.72 -13.17
C GLN A 181 -29.28 -24.33 -12.27
#